data_AF-A0A2N1WGE0-F1
#
_entry.id   AF-A0A2N1WGE0-F1
#
_cell.length_a   1.000
_cell.length_b   1.000
_cell.length_c   1.000
_cell.angle_alpha   90.00
_cell.angle_beta   90.00
_cell.angle_gamma   90.00
#
_symmetry.space_group_name_H-M   'P 1'
#
loop_
_entity.id
_entity.type
_entity.pdbx_description
1 polymer ?
#
loop_
_entity_poly.entity_id
_entity_poly.type
_entity_poly.pdbx_seq_one_letter_code
_entity_poly.pdbx_strand_id
1 'polypeptide(L)' 'RLAAHDTPMTVRLPRGPGQREDRYMHRLAGEIDPAEWVSAAPQSSSGADEARIDALEQKIESLSEQVETLIRRLDEIEAN' A
#
# COMPACT_ATOMS: atom_id res chain seq x y z
N ARG A 1 -16.09 -14.27 15.10
CA ARG A 1 -15.41 -14.71 13.86
C ARG A 1 -15.15 -13.48 13.01
N LEU A 2 -13.91 -13.00 12.90
CA LEU A 2 -13.59 -11.73 12.23
C LEU A 2 -13.91 -11.73 10.71
N ALA A 3 -13.82 -12.90 10.07
CA ALA A 3 -14.14 -13.09 8.66
C ALA A 3 -15.65 -13.26 8.37
N ALA A 4 -16.51 -13.36 9.39
CA ALA A 4 -17.94 -13.62 9.25
C ALA A 4 -18.82 -12.41 9.60
N HIS A 5 -18.22 -11.23 9.78
CA HIS A 5 -18.97 -9.97 9.91
C HIS A 5 -19.48 -9.53 8.54
N ASP A 6 -20.59 -8.76 8.53
CA ASP A 6 -21.13 -8.14 7.32
C ASP A 6 -20.05 -7.38 6.53
N THR A 7 -19.16 -6.71 7.25
CA THR A 7 -17.88 -6.22 6.72
C THR A 7 -16.74 -7.10 7.27
N PRO A 8 -16.18 -8.02 6.48
CA PRO A 8 -15.11 -8.89 6.95
C PRO A 8 -13.86 -8.07 7.24
N MET A 9 -13.35 -8.14 8.48
CA MET A 9 -12.15 -7.42 8.91
C MET A 9 -10.86 -8.15 8.54
N THR A 10 -10.97 -9.40 8.10
CA THR A 10 -9.87 -10.23 7.63
C THR A 10 -10.22 -10.95 6.34
N VAL A 11 -9.20 -11.21 5.51
CA VAL A 11 -9.30 -12.03 4.30
C VAL A 11 -8.37 -13.22 4.40
N ARG A 12 -8.80 -14.40 3.95
CA ARG A 12 -7.94 -15.59 3.87
C ARG A 12 -7.04 -15.49 2.65
N LEU A 13 -5.74 -15.66 2.84
CA LEU A 13 -4.75 -15.62 1.79
C LEU A 13 -4.60 -16.99 1.11
N PRO A 14 -4.30 -17.03 -0.20
CA PRO A 14 -3.96 -18.27 -0.89
C PRO A 14 -2.72 -18.92 -0.28
N ARG A 15 -2.69 -20.26 -0.30
CA ARG A 15 -1.54 -21.03 0.19
C ARG A 15 -0.41 -21.00 -0.83
N GLY A 16 0.79 -20.71 -0.35
CA GLY A 16 2.02 -20.89 -1.13
C GLY A 16 2.53 -22.33 -1.07
N PRO A 17 3.52 -22.69 -1.91
CA PRO A 17 4.15 -24.01 -1.87
C PRO A 17 4.74 -24.31 -0.49
N GLY A 18 4.50 -25.50 0.05
CA GLY A 18 5.01 -25.94 1.34
C GLY A 18 4.27 -25.39 2.58
N GLN A 19 3.27 -24.51 2.40
CA GLN A 19 2.49 -23.97 3.52
C GLN A 19 1.45 -24.98 4.01
N ARG A 20 1.49 -25.28 5.32
CA ARG A 20 0.58 -26.25 5.96
C ARG A 20 -0.67 -25.60 6.54
N GLU A 21 -0.65 -24.29 6.78
CA GLU A 21 -1.67 -23.55 7.51
C GLU A 21 -2.33 -22.45 6.67
N ASP A 22 -3.57 -22.10 7.03
CA ASP A 22 -4.29 -20.96 6.45
C ASP A 22 -3.80 -19.66 7.08
N ARG A 23 -3.46 -18.68 6.23
CA ARG A 23 -3.06 -17.34 6.68
C ARG A 23 -4.18 -16.34 6.41
N TYR A 24 -4.30 -15.34 7.26
CA TYR A 24 -5.28 -14.27 7.14
C TYR A 24 -4.58 -12.91 7.23
N MET A 25 -5.10 -11.90 6.52
CA MET A 25 -4.63 -10.52 6.57
C MET A 25 -5.74 -9.58 7.04
N HIS A 26 -5.38 -8.51 7.76
CA HIS A 26 -6.35 -7.49 8.19
C HIS A 26 -6.72 -6.53 7.06
N ARG A 27 -7.97 -6.06 7.01
CA ARG A 27 -8.45 -5.03 6.06
C ARG A 27 -8.43 -3.60 6.64
N LEU A 28 -7.74 -3.40 7.77
CA LEU A 28 -7.70 -2.11 8.47
C LEU A 28 -6.82 -1.04 7.79
N ALA A 29 -5.97 -1.42 6.83
CA ALA A 29 -5.05 -0.51 6.13
C ALA A 29 -5.42 -0.32 4.64
N GLY A 30 -6.68 -0.61 4.28
CA GLY A 30 -7.17 -0.52 2.90
C GLY A 30 -7.71 -1.86 2.39
N GLU A 31 -8.19 -1.83 1.15
CA GLU A 31 -8.62 -3.02 0.44
C GLU A 31 -7.43 -3.84 -0.03
N ILE A 32 -7.55 -5.16 0.06
CA ILE A 32 -6.50 -6.11 -0.29
C ILE A 32 -7.12 -7.11 -1.25
N ASP A 33 -6.50 -7.28 -2.41
CA ASP A 33 -6.77 -8.43 -3.27
C ASP A 33 -5.88 -9.61 -2.83
N PRO A 34 -6.48 -10.69 -2.27
CA PRO A 34 -5.71 -11.85 -1.84
C PRO A 34 -4.98 -12.57 -2.99
N ALA A 35 -5.41 -12.39 -4.25
CA ALA A 35 -4.75 -12.99 -5.41
C ALA A 35 -3.35 -12.39 -5.66
N GLU A 36 -3.16 -11.09 -5.39
CA GLU A 36 -1.88 -10.41 -5.56
C GLU A 36 -0.82 -10.85 -4.53
N TRP A 37 -1.26 -11.39 -3.39
CA TRP A 37 -0.38 -11.80 -2.30
C TRP A 37 0.57 -12.96 -2.64
N VAL A 38 0.23 -13.83 -3.60
CA VAL A 38 1.06 -14.99 -3.96
C VAL A 38 2.45 -14.56 -4.46
N SER A 39 2.56 -13.38 -5.09
CA SER A 39 3.82 -12.84 -5.60
C SER A 39 4.67 -12.16 -4.53
N ALA A 40 4.09 -11.82 -3.38
CA ALA A 40 4.71 -11.03 -2.33
C ALA A 40 5.10 -11.90 -1.12
N ALA A 41 5.80 -13.02 -1.36
CA ALA A 41 6.45 -13.73 -0.26
C ALA A 41 7.35 -12.73 0.48
N PRO A 42 7.18 -12.54 1.81
CA PRO A 42 7.93 -11.52 2.52
C PRO A 42 9.40 -11.94 2.55
N GLN A 43 10.20 -11.28 1.73
CA GLN A 43 11.63 -11.18 1.96
C GLN A 43 11.76 -10.22 3.14
N SER A 44 11.70 -10.75 4.36
CA SER A 44 11.99 -9.98 5.57
C SER A 44 13.49 -9.66 5.59
N SER A 45 13.90 -8.66 4.83
CA SER A 45 15.22 -8.06 4.89
C SER A 45 15.03 -6.62 5.35
N SER A 46 15.35 -6.33 6.61
CA SER A 46 15.17 -5.03 7.25
C SER A 46 15.80 -3.87 6.46
N GLY A 47 16.85 -4.14 5.66
CA GLY A 47 17.48 -3.14 4.79
C GLY A 47 16.71 -2.83 3.49
N ALA A 48 15.76 -3.67 3.08
CA ALA A 48 14.88 -3.36 1.94
C ALA A 48 13.79 -2.36 2.33
N ASP A 49 13.43 -2.28 3.60
CA ASP A 49 12.45 -1.34 4.11
C ASP A 49 13.02 0.09 4.15
N GLU A 50 14.28 0.28 4.59
CA GLU A 50 14.94 1.60 4.59
C GLU A 50 15.07 2.19 3.18
N ALA A 51 15.61 1.43 2.21
CA ALA A 51 15.74 1.90 0.83
C ALA A 51 14.38 2.20 0.17
N ARG A 52 13.35 1.45 0.54
CA ARG A 52 11.97 1.71 0.09
C ARG A 52 11.42 2.98 0.71
N ILE A 53 11.67 3.23 1.99
CA ILE A 53 11.25 4.45 2.69
C ILE A 53 11.92 5.66 2.03
N ASP A 54 13.25 5.64 1.83
CA ASP A 54 13.98 6.73 1.18
C ASP A 54 13.41 7.06 -0.22
N ALA A 55 13.12 6.02 -1.02
CA ALA A 55 12.55 6.20 -2.35
C ALA A 55 11.13 6.79 -2.30
N LEU A 56 10.33 6.41 -1.29
CA LEU A 56 8.99 6.97 -1.09
C LEU A 56 9.06 8.42 -0.63
N GLU A 57 9.99 8.77 0.26
CA GLU A 57 10.19 10.15 0.72
C GLU A 57 10.60 11.07 -0.43
N GLN A 58 11.56 10.65 -1.27
CA GLN A 58 11.95 11.40 -2.48
C GLN A 58 10.78 11.60 -3.45
N LYS A 59 9.94 10.57 -3.61
CA LYS A 59 8.76 10.65 -4.46
C LYS A 59 7.72 11.61 -3.91
N ILE A 60 7.51 11.63 -2.59
CA ILE A 60 6.61 12.56 -1.92
C ILE A 60 7.09 13.99 -2.10
N GLU A 61 8.38 14.26 -1.92
CA GLU A 61 8.97 15.59 -2.14
C GLU A 61 8.71 16.08 -3.57
N SER A 62 9.08 15.26 -4.57
CA SER A 62 8.89 15.60 -5.98
C SER A 62 7.42 15.83 -6.36
N LEU A 63 6.50 15.03 -5.80
CA LEU A 63 5.07 15.21 -6.03
C LEU A 63 4.55 16.49 -5.36
N SER A 64 5.07 16.83 -4.18
CA SER A 64 4.66 18.03 -3.44
C SER A 64 5.08 19.30 -4.19
N GLU A 65 6.31 19.36 -4.71
CA GLU A 65 6.79 20.46 -5.55
C GLU A 65 5.95 20.63 -6.83
N GLN A 66 5.58 19.51 -7.47
CA GLN A 66 4.72 19.52 -8.65
C GLN A 66 3.32 20.05 -8.32
N VAL A 67 2.75 19.62 -7.20
CA VAL A 67 1.44 20.11 -6.72
C VAL A 67 1.51 21.61 -6.43
N GLU A 68 2.53 22.10 -5.74
CA GLU A 68 2.69 23.53 -5.46
C GLU A 68 2.79 24.34 -6.77
N THR A 69 3.55 23.84 -7.74
CA THR A 69 3.68 24.49 -9.04
C THR A 69 2.35 24.54 -9.79
N LEU A 70 1.56 23.46 -9.73
CA LEU A 70 0.24 23.41 -10.35
C LEU A 70 -0.75 24.34 -9.67
N ILE A 71 -0.75 24.40 -8.33
CA ILE A 71 -1.59 25.34 -7.56
C ILE A 71 -1.26 26.77 -7.96
N ARG A 72 0.02 27.15 -7.98
CA ARG A 72 0.46 28.50 -8.38
C ARG A 72 -0.04 28.88 -9.78
N ARG A 73 0.07 27.96 -10.75
CA ARG A 73 -0.44 28.19 -12.11
C ARG A 73 -1.95 28.34 -12.15
N LEU A 74 -2.68 27.60 -11.32
CA LEU A 74 -4.14 27.72 -11.25
C LEU A 74 -4.52 29.09 -10.66
N ASP A 75 -3.88 29.51 -9.57
CA ASP A 75 -4.11 30.82 -8.96
C ASP A 75 -3.83 31.97 -9.94
N GLU A 76 -2.75 31.86 -10.75
CA GLU A 76 -2.43 32.81 -11.82
C GLU A 76 -3.52 32.91 -12.90
N ILE A 77 -4.14 31.77 -13.24
CA ILE A 77 -5.24 31.72 -14.22
C ILE A 77 -6.52 32.28 -13.62
N GLU A 78 -6.84 31.95 -12.37
CA GLU A 78 -8.06 32.43 -11.69
C GLU A 78 -8.02 33.94 -11.39
N ALA A 79 -6.83 34.53 -11.25
CA ALA A 79 -6.65 35.96 -11.01
C ALA A 79 -6.79 36.86 -12.25
N ASN A 80 -6.96 36.28 -13.45
CA ASN A 80 -6.98 36.99 -14.74
C ASN A 80 -8.33 36.84 -15.47
#